data_AF-A0A918QU70-F1
#
_entry.id   AF-A0A918QU70-F1
#
_cell.length_a   1.000
_cell.length_b   1.000
_cell.length_c   1.000
_cell.angle_alpha   90.00
_cell.angle_beta   90.00
_cell.angle_gamma   90.00
#
_symmetry.space_group_name_H-M   'P 1'
#
loop_
_entity.id
_entity.type
_entity.pdbx_description
1 polymer ?
#
loop_
_entity_poly.entity_id
_entity_poly.type
_entity_poly.pdbx_seq_one_letter_code
_entity_poly.pdbx_strand_id
1 'polypeptide(L)' 'MALHLTGLSPDDLADVVDCLLLAAEHTADTDGELAARRLSLAHRIGDALNKLPAAP' A
#
# COMPACT_ATOMS: atom_id res chain seq x y z
N MET A 1 1.54 -12.30 9.70
CA MET A 1 2.56 -12.34 8.63
C MET A 1 3.05 -10.93 8.37
N ALA A 2 4.36 -10.69 8.48
CA ALA A 2 4.97 -9.42 8.08
C ALA A 2 5.27 -9.46 6.58
N LEU A 3 4.91 -8.40 5.87
CA LEU A 3 5.22 -8.25 4.44
C LEU A 3 6.66 -7.71 4.36
N HIS A 4 7.61 -8.52 3.90
CA HIS A 4 9.00 -8.09 3.73
C HIS A 4 9.21 -7.64 2.28
N LEU A 5 9.10 -6.34 2.07
CA LEU A 5 9.36 -5.69 0.80
C LEU A 5 10.84 -5.27 0.76
N THR A 6 11.71 -6.16 0.30
CA THR A 6 13.17 -5.91 0.23
C THR A 6 13.58 -5.48 -1.17
N GLY A 7 14.40 -4.42 -1.27
CA GLY A 7 14.95 -3.95 -2.55
C GLY A 7 14.07 -2.96 -3.31
N LEU A 8 12.96 -2.53 -2.72
CA LEU A 8 12.12 -1.45 -3.25
C LEU A 8 12.58 -0.12 -2.65
N SER A 9 12.71 0.90 -3.51
CA SER A 9 12.90 2.27 -3.08
C SER A 9 11.63 2.83 -2.44
N PRO A 10 11.71 3.94 -1.69
CA PRO A 10 10.53 4.62 -1.16
C PRO A 10 9.54 5.01 -2.27
N ASP A 11 10.04 5.39 -3.43
CA ASP A 11 9.23 5.72 -4.61
C ASP A 11 8.50 4.48 -5.16
N ASP A 12 9.18 3.34 -5.28
CA ASP A 12 8.53 2.09 -5.71
C ASP A 12 7.42 1.66 -4.73
N LEU A 13 7.63 1.90 -3.44
CA LEU A 13 6.63 1.62 -2.40
C LEU A 13 5.44 2.59 -2.48
N ALA A 14 5.67 3.85 -2.88
CA ALA A 14 4.60 4.81 -3.13
C ALA A 14 3.75 4.37 -4.34
N ASP A 15 4.38 3.93 -5.42
CA ASP A 15 3.69 3.38 -6.60
C ASP A 15 2.84 2.14 -6.24
N VAL A 16 3.34 1.29 -5.34
CA VAL A 16 2.58 0.14 -4.82
C VAL A 16 1.34 0.60 -4.04
N VAL A 17 1.46 1.64 -3.22
CA VAL A 17 0.32 2.23 -2.49
C VAL A 17 -0.73 2.75 -3.46
N ASP A 18 -0.33 3.51 -4.49
CA ASP A 18 -1.24 4.03 -5.50
C ASP A 18 -1.94 2.91 -6.28
N CYS A 19 -1.21 1.87 -6.68
CA CYS A 19 -1.81 0.70 -7.34
C CYS A 19 -2.84 -0.01 -6.45
N LEU A 20 -2.58 -0.12 -5.14
CA LEU A 20 -3.51 -0.74 -4.19
C LEU A 20 -4.77 0.09 -3.98
N LEU A 21 -4.65 1.42 -3.96
CA LEU A 21 -5.77 2.34 -3.86
C LEU A 21 -6.64 2.27 -5.12
N LEU A 22 -6.05 2.40 -6.30
CA LEU A 22 -6.76 2.27 -7.59
C LEU A 22 -7.47 0.92 -7.72
N ALA A 23 -6.79 -0.16 -7.33
CA ALA A 23 -7.37 -1.50 -7.35
C ALA A 23 -8.52 -1.62 -6.35
N ALA A 24 -8.42 -1.03 -5.16
CA ALA A 24 -9.48 -1.04 -4.15
C ALA A 24 -10.73 -0.32 -4.67
N GLU A 25 -10.58 0.85 -5.28
CA GLU A 25 -11.69 1.59 -5.90
C GLU A 25 -12.38 0.77 -6.99
N HIS A 26 -11.62 0.12 -7.86
CA HIS A 26 -12.19 -0.70 -8.95
C HIS A 26 -12.84 -2.00 -8.48
N THR A 27 -12.45 -2.54 -7.31
CA THR A 27 -13.07 -3.76 -6.76
C THR A 27 -14.18 -3.49 -5.77
N ALA A 28 -14.39 -2.24 -5.33
CA ALA A 28 -15.43 -1.90 -4.37
C ALA A 28 -16.83 -2.35 -4.84
N ASP A 29 -17.09 -2.30 -6.15
CA ASP A 29 -18.36 -2.73 -6.76
C ASP A 29 -18.54 -4.25 -6.84
N THR A 30 -17.46 -5.03 -6.79
CA THR A 30 -17.50 -6.50 -7.01
C THR A 30 -17.22 -7.31 -5.75
N ASP A 31 -16.30 -6.84 -4.90
CA ASP A 31 -15.89 -7.49 -3.66
C ASP A 31 -15.40 -6.44 -2.66
N GLY A 32 -16.32 -5.99 -1.80
CA GLY A 32 -16.05 -4.99 -0.78
C GLY A 32 -15.06 -5.46 0.30
N GLU A 33 -14.95 -6.76 0.57
CA GLU A 33 -13.97 -7.25 1.54
C GLU A 33 -12.55 -7.22 0.95
N LEU A 34 -12.41 -7.59 -0.32
CA LEU A 34 -11.14 -7.46 -1.04
C LEU A 34 -10.72 -5.99 -1.15
N ALA A 35 -11.64 -5.08 -1.46
CA ALA A 35 -11.39 -3.65 -1.48
C ALA A 35 -10.91 -3.13 -0.11
N ALA A 36 -11.58 -3.53 0.98
CA ALA A 36 -11.19 -3.18 2.35
C ALA A 36 -9.80 -3.71 2.73
N ARG A 37 -9.46 -4.94 2.31
CA ARG A 37 -8.12 -5.52 2.55
C ARG A 37 -7.03 -4.76 1.79
N ARG A 38 -7.30 -4.36 0.54
CA ARG A 38 -6.37 -3.54 -0.27
C ARG A 38 -6.13 -2.16 0.34
N LEU A 39 -7.19 -1.49 0.77
CA LEU A 39 -7.13 -0.22 1.49
C LEU A 39 -6.32 -0.35 2.80
N SER A 40 -6.58 -1.39 3.60
CA SER A 40 -5.83 -1.65 4.82
C SER A 40 -4.34 -1.87 4.54
N LEU A 41 -4.00 -2.59 3.47
CA LEU A 41 -2.62 -2.80 3.05
C LEU A 41 -1.95 -1.49 2.62
N ALA A 42 -2.63 -0.69 1.80
CA ALA A 42 -2.15 0.62 1.33
C ALA A 42 -1.83 1.54 2.52
N HIS A 43 -2.73 1.66 3.49
CA HIS A 43 -2.49 2.45 4.70
C HIS A 43 -1.30 1.93 5.52
N ARG A 44 -1.14 0.61 5.67
CA ARG A 44 0.01 0.06 6.42
C ARG A 44 1.34 0.35 5.75
N ILE A 45 1.39 0.32 4.41
CA ILE A 45 2.60 0.65 3.65
C ILE A 45 2.85 2.16 3.72
N GLY A 46 1.83 3.00 3.53
CA GLY A 46 1.93 4.45 3.67
C GLY A 46 2.40 4.89 5.07
N ASP A 47 1.87 4.28 6.12
CA ASP A 47 2.31 4.50 7.50
C ASP A 47 3.77 4.07 7.72
N ALA A 48 4.19 2.97 7.09
CA ALA A 48 5.58 2.51 7.17
C ALA A 48 6.52 3.48 6.44
N LEU A 49 6.12 3.98 5.26
CA LEU A 49 6.84 5.00 4.51
C LEU A 49 6.99 6.30 5.30
N ASN A 50 5.91 6.77 5.93
CA ASN A 50 5.93 7.99 6.74
C ASN A 50 6.81 7.86 8.01
N LYS A 51 7.06 6.63 8.46
CA LYS A 51 7.97 6.34 9.58
C LYS A 51 9.42 6.14 9.14
N LEU A 52 9.70 6.02 7.84
CA LEU A 52 11.08 6.01 7.38
C LEU A 52 11.69 7.38 7.66
N PRO A 53 12.90 7.44 8.23
CA PRO A 53 13.61 8.71 8.34
C PRO A 53 13.76 9.28 6.94
N ALA A 54 13.38 10.54 6.75
CA ALA A 54 13.69 11.26 5.52
C ALA A 54 15.20 11.10 5.30
N ALA A 55 15.58 10.51 4.17
CA ALA A 55 16.98 10.31 3.85
C ALA A 55 17.70 11.68 3.91
N PRO A 56 18.86 11.78 4.59
CA PRO A 56 19.61 13.03 4.69
C PRO A 56 20.12 13.53 3.33
#